data_AF-A0A929HXF5-F1
#
_entry.id   AF-A0A929HXF5-F1
#
_cell.length_a   1.000
_cell.length_b   1.000
_cell.length_c   1.000
_cell.angle_alpha   90.00
_cell.angle_beta   90.00
_cell.angle_gamma   90.00
#
_symmetry.space_group_name_H-M   'P 1'
#
loop_
_entity.id
_entity.type
_entity.pdbx_description
1 polymer ?
#
loop_
_entity_poly.entity_id
_entity_poly.type
_entity_poly.pdbx_seq_one_letter_code
_entity_poly.pdbx_strand_id
1 'polypeptide(L)' 'MNKTLLGAVVIALALSLTACGGSTTTVKQTETQGQQLMDLKEAYDKGVITEKEYNSTKKKILKSG' A
#
# COMPACT_ATOMS: atom_id res chain seq x y z
N MET A 1 -34.50 43.20 11.49
CA MET A 1 -33.92 41.91 11.93
C MET A 1 -34.81 40.85 11.27
N ASN A 2 -34.43 40.04 10.29
CA ASN A 2 -33.48 38.93 10.40
C ASN A 2 -33.44 38.06 9.09
N LYS A 3 -33.76 38.61 7.89
CA LYS A 3 -33.74 37.85 6.62
C LYS A 3 -32.35 37.38 6.18
N THR A 4 -31.30 37.97 6.76
CA THR A 4 -29.89 37.57 6.57
C THR A 4 -29.48 36.35 7.39
N LEU A 5 -30.27 35.92 8.39
CA LEU A 5 -29.96 34.73 9.19
C LEU A 5 -30.31 33.39 8.52
N LEU A 6 -31.25 33.40 7.56
CA LEU A 6 -31.69 32.16 6.88
C LEU A 6 -30.69 31.64 5.84
N GLY A 7 -29.89 32.52 5.22
CA GLY A 7 -28.89 32.12 4.23
C GLY A 7 -27.61 31.54 4.84
N ALA A 8 -27.31 31.85 6.10
CA ALA A 8 -26.05 31.46 6.75
C ALA A 8 -26.02 29.99 7.21
N VAL A 9 -27.18 29.36 7.44
CA VAL A 9 -27.26 27.97 7.92
C VAL A 9 -26.99 26.93 6.82
N VAL A 10 -27.32 27.24 5.56
CA VAL A 10 -27.17 26.28 4.45
C VAL A 10 -25.69 26.12 4.04
N ILE A 11 -24.88 27.16 4.19
CA ILE A 11 -23.45 27.15 3.82
C ILE A 11 -22.62 26.38 4.85
N ALA A 12 -23.02 26.37 6.13
CA ALA A 12 -22.32 25.64 7.19
C ALA A 12 -22.43 24.10 7.05
N LEU A 13 -23.51 23.58 6.46
CA LEU A 13 -23.69 22.14 6.23
C LEU A 13 -22.87 21.59 5.04
N ALA A 14 -22.46 22.43 4.09
CA ALA A 14 -21.70 21.98 2.92
C ALA A 14 -20.22 21.70 3.24
N LEU A 15 -19.70 22.25 4.34
CA LEU A 15 -18.28 22.15 4.72
C LEU A 15 -17.95 20.93 5.60
N SER A 16 -18.95 20.18 6.07
CA SER A 16 -18.73 18.98 6.91
C SER A 16 -18.41 17.71 6.11
N LEU A 17 -18.54 17.74 4.77
CA LEU A 17 -18.33 16.58 3.90
C LEU A 17 -16.90 16.46 3.34
N THR A 18 -16.06 17.49 3.46
CA THR A 18 -14.66 17.45 2.97
C THR A 18 -13.66 16.87 3.98
N ALA A 19 -14.12 16.41 5.15
CA ALA A 19 -13.27 15.85 6.20
C ALA A 19 -13.19 14.30 6.18
N CYS A 20 -13.62 13.64 5.10
CA CYS A 20 -13.20 12.27 4.84
C CYS A 20 -11.78 12.28 4.25
N GLY A 21 -10.82 12.72 5.07
CA GLY A 21 -9.40 12.57 4.79
C GLY A 21 -9.09 11.09 4.81
N GLY A 22 -9.09 10.46 3.63
CA GLY A 22 -8.62 9.11 3.45
C GLY A 22 -7.20 9.02 3.95
N SER A 23 -7.02 8.44 5.13
CA SER A 23 -5.73 7.93 5.55
C SER A 23 -5.31 6.94 4.48
N THR A 24 -4.37 7.34 3.62
CA THR A 24 -3.63 6.42 2.76
C THR A 24 -2.83 5.53 3.69
N THR A 25 -3.49 4.49 4.21
CA THR A 25 -2.82 3.36 4.80
C THR A 25 -2.08 2.70 3.63
N THR A 26 -0.82 3.07 3.47
CA THR A 26 0.11 2.24 2.69
C THR A 26 0.21 0.94 3.48
N VAL A 27 -0.66 -0.01 3.16
CA VAL A 27 -0.52 -1.39 3.58
C VAL A 27 0.77 -1.83 2.92
N LYS A 28 1.89 -1.70 3.65
CA LYS A 28 3.10 -2.42 3.30
C LYS A 28 2.72 -3.88 3.42
N GLN A 29 2.41 -4.49 2.28
CA GLN A 29 2.29 -5.92 2.17
C GLN A 29 3.69 -6.45 2.48
N THR A 30 3.92 -6.76 3.76
CA THR A 30 5.13 -7.42 4.19
C THR A 30 5.00 -8.84 3.68
N GLU A 31 5.41 -9.01 2.42
CA GLU A 31 5.64 -10.29 1.79
C GLU A 31 6.46 -11.14 2.78
N THR A 32 5.88 -12.24 3.24
CA THR A 32 6.59 -13.16 4.13
C THR A 32 7.82 -13.70 3.41
N GLN A 33 8.85 -14.12 4.16
CA GLN A 33 10.03 -14.74 3.56
C GLN A 33 9.67 -15.94 2.66
N GLY A 34 8.61 -16.69 3.02
CA GLY A 34 8.10 -17.78 2.19
C GLY A 34 7.63 -17.31 0.81
N GLN A 35 6.87 -16.21 0.77
CA GLN A 35 6.34 -15.67 -0.49
C GLN A 35 7.47 -15.14 -1.39
N GLN A 36 8.45 -14.43 -0.81
CA GLN A 36 9.63 -13.98 -1.55
C GLN A 36 10.45 -15.13 -2.14
N LEU A 37 10.53 -16.27 -1.44
CA LEU A 37 11.22 -17.47 -1.93
C LEU A 37 10.46 -18.17 -3.05
N MET A 38 9.12 -18.17 -2.99
CA MET A 38 8.26 -18.72 -4.05
C MET A 38 8.39 -17.89 -5.33
N ASP A 39 8.27 -16.57 -5.23
CA ASP A 39 8.39 -15.66 -6.36
C ASP A 39 9.78 -15.73 -7.00
N LEU A 40 10.83 -15.84 -6.16
CA LEU A 40 12.20 -16.02 -6.63
C LEU A 40 12.37 -17.35 -7.40
N LYS A 41 11.73 -18.42 -6.93
CA LYS A 41 11.74 -19.71 -7.64
C LYS A 41 10.99 -19.63 -8.97
N GLU A 42 9.84 -18.97 -8.99
CA GLU A 42 9.07 -18.80 -10.22
C GLU A 42 9.85 -17.99 -11.27
N ALA A 43 10.54 -16.92 -10.86
CA ALA A 43 11.39 -16.14 -11.76
C ALA A 43 12.54 -16.97 -12.36
N TYR A 44 13.14 -17.87 -11.57
CA TYR A 44 14.17 -18.78 -12.05
C TYR A 44 13.59 -19.83 -13.01
N ASP A 45 12.45 -20.44 -12.67
CA ASP A 45 11.78 -21.46 -13.50
C ASP A 45 11.32 -20.86 -14.85
N LYS A 46 10.95 -19.57 -14.86
CA LYS A 46 10.62 -18.80 -16.08
C LYS A 46 11.86 -18.34 -16.87
N GLY A 47 13.07 -18.58 -16.37
CA GLY A 47 14.32 -18.13 -16.99
C GLY A 47 14.53 -16.61 -16.95
N VAL A 48 13.78 -15.88 -16.10
CA VAL A 48 13.90 -14.42 -15.92
C VAL A 48 15.21 -14.07 -15.22
N ILE A 49 15.66 -14.93 -14.31
CA ILE A 49 16.92 -14.78 -13.58
C ILE A 49 17.82 -16.00 -13.76
N THR A 50 19.11 -15.79 -13.60
CA THR A 50 20.10 -16.86 -13.66
C THR A 50 20.18 -17.65 -12.35
N GLU A 51 20.74 -18.85 -12.40
CA GLU A 51 20.96 -19.68 -11.19
C GLU A 51 21.82 -18.97 -10.14
N LYS A 52 22.79 -18.15 -10.58
CA LYS A 52 23.64 -17.37 -9.68
C LYS A 52 22.84 -16.32 -8.90
N GLU A 53 21.93 -15.62 -9.60
CA GLU A 53 21.05 -14.61 -8.99
C GLU A 53 20.02 -15.27 -8.06
N TYR A 54 19.46 -16.41 -8.47
CA TYR A 54 18.58 -17.22 -7.63
C TYR A 54 19.27 -17.59 -6.31
N ASN A 55 20.45 -18.20 -6.37
CA ASN A 55 21.18 -18.65 -5.19
C ASN A 55 21.62 -17.51 -4.26
N SER A 56 22.08 -16.39 -4.84
CA SER A 56 22.47 -15.19 -4.07
C SER A 56 21.26 -14.60 -3.34
N THR A 57 20.13 -14.47 -4.03
CA THR A 57 18.92 -13.84 -3.47
C THR A 57 18.25 -14.75 -2.45
N LYS A 58 18.18 -16.06 -2.69
CA LYS A 58 17.71 -17.06 -1.73
C LYS A 58 18.47 -16.99 -0.42
N LYS A 59 19.81 -16.91 -0.47
CA LYS A 59 20.65 -16.75 0.72
C LYS A 59 20.40 -15.44 1.46
N LYS A 60 20.12 -14.34 0.76
CA LYS A 60 19.77 -13.06 1.39
C LYS A 60 18.45 -13.15 2.14
N ILE A 61 17.41 -13.68 1.49
CA ILE A 61 16.07 -13.81 2.09
C ILE A 61 16.15 -14.67 3.36
N LEU A 62 16.82 -15.83 3.31
CA LEU A 62 16.97 -16.74 4.45
C LEU A 62 17.84 -16.18 5.59
N LYS A 63 18.71 -15.20 5.32
CA LYS A 63 19.55 -14.55 6.34
C LYS A 63 18.87 -13.36 7.00
N SER A 64 17.83 -12.81 6.37
CA SER A 64 17.05 -11.69 6.90
C SER A 64 15.89 -12.14 7.80
N GLY A 65 15.81 -13.44 8.10
CA GLY A 65 14.76 -14.07 8.89
C GLY A 65 15.13 -14.50 10.28
#